data_AF-A0A9E5PL73-F1
#
_entry.id   AF-A0A9E5PL73-F1
#
_cell.length_a   1.000
_cell.length_b   1.000
_cell.length_c   1.000
_cell.angle_alpha   90.00
_cell.angle_beta   90.00
_cell.angle_gamma   90.00
#
_symmetry.space_group_name_H-M   'P 1'
#
loop_
_entity.id
_entity.type
_entity.pdbx_description
1 polymer ?
#
loop_
_entity_poly.entity_id
_entity_poly.type
_entity_poly.pdbx_seq_one_letter_code
_entity_poly.pdbx_strand_id
1 'polypeptide(L)'
;MLVLDRNGNGWIDSGRELFGNHTLLNDGAYAADGFEALGALDGNADGVIDARDAGFAALRVWRDQDQDGVSDPGELHALDAIGLSQIDLAPTAHAETLADGTRLDGLGSFNLDGQIHAYTDAWFAENPFHRAFNTPVASSINTALPDMQGSGAVRDLREAAALSPALADLLNQFALAETRDAQRVLLEPILHAWAETSDFVTLSDWSAAGHTVTFDLHQLDAEATALWRERIAVLEAFNGQHYVTLKPNGTTNVWTGSTRQRLLQESWTALEDGVYGALAMQTRLKPYLDGIDLVIDETSVRWDGAGMQARLTERHESDPREALLDLADLSLHAGAPLAVAGVDAQALLRRWLAELPEGSPIPEELRGVGVGHGFGTSANDRMDGAAGDDALYGAGGDDELLGLAGDDALSGEGGSDLLRGSAGQDALDGGDGNDHLYGGADDDHLFGGGGDDRLYGDAGDDVLHGGAGNDYLNGGAGSDIYRFGRGDGKDEIHNPEYLADNDVAVEDKLFFCEGIEHHQLWFRRENSHLEVRVMGTDDVVRLNGWYSSTPTRIDAFETASGDTLFAQQVDALVQAMAAFAPPPPGQLLLTSEQQAVLTPVLAASWG
;
A
#
# COMPACT_ATOMS: atom_id res chain seq x y z
N MET A 1 -10.38 -32.02 16.79
CA MET A 1 -9.07 -32.59 17.17
C MET A 1 -9.24 -33.65 18.26
N LEU A 2 -8.38 -34.67 18.29
CA LEU A 2 -8.33 -35.62 19.41
C LEU A 2 -7.50 -34.99 20.54
N VAL A 3 -7.99 -35.08 21.78
CA VAL A 3 -7.39 -34.41 22.94
C VAL A 3 -7.49 -35.28 24.19
N LEU A 4 -6.63 -35.00 25.16
CA LEU A 4 -6.62 -35.64 26.48
C LEU A 4 -6.30 -34.59 27.53
N ASP A 5 -7.28 -34.29 28.40
CA ASP A 5 -7.05 -33.50 29.61
C ASP A 5 -6.09 -34.27 30.53
N ARG A 6 -4.84 -33.79 30.63
CA ARG A 6 -3.77 -34.50 31.35
C ARG A 6 -3.72 -34.10 32.82
N ASN A 7 -4.25 -32.93 33.16
CA ASN A 7 -4.21 -32.38 34.51
C ASN A 7 -5.52 -32.60 35.28
N GLY A 8 -6.58 -33.04 34.61
CA GLY A 8 -7.89 -33.38 35.16
C GLY A 8 -8.74 -32.18 35.56
N ASN A 9 -8.48 -30.99 35.01
CA ASN A 9 -9.21 -29.77 35.37
C ASN A 9 -10.50 -29.57 34.55
N GLY A 10 -10.76 -30.41 33.55
CA GLY A 10 -11.93 -30.36 32.69
C GLY A 10 -11.82 -29.42 31.48
N TRP A 11 -10.64 -28.86 31.25
CA TRP A 11 -10.31 -27.96 30.14
C TRP A 11 -9.16 -28.55 29.33
N ILE A 12 -9.05 -28.15 28.06
CA ILE A 12 -7.85 -28.33 27.24
C ILE A 12 -7.22 -26.94 27.13
N ASP A 13 -6.26 -26.68 28.01
CA ASP A 13 -5.65 -25.36 28.21
C ASP A 13 -4.14 -25.36 27.97
N SER A 14 -3.60 -26.51 27.57
CA SER A 14 -2.21 -26.67 27.18
C SER A 14 -2.08 -27.38 25.84
N GLY A 15 -1.15 -26.94 24.99
CA GLY A 15 -0.79 -27.66 23.76
C GLY A 15 -0.31 -29.11 24.01
N ARG A 16 0.10 -29.45 25.25
CA ARG A 16 0.45 -30.83 25.65
C ARG A 16 -0.75 -31.77 25.76
N GLU A 17 -1.95 -31.22 25.79
CA GLU A 17 -3.21 -31.95 25.86
C GLU A 17 -3.78 -32.25 24.47
N LEU A 18 -3.16 -31.69 23.42
CA LEU A 18 -3.36 -32.08 22.03
C LEU A 18 -2.45 -33.26 21.68
N PHE A 19 -2.97 -34.19 20.86
CA PHE A 19 -2.14 -35.24 20.29
C PHE A 19 -1.31 -34.70 19.11
N GLY A 20 -0.03 -35.08 19.07
CA GLY A 20 0.92 -34.64 18.06
C GLY A 20 2.37 -34.81 18.55
N ASN A 21 3.32 -34.26 17.82
CA ASN A 21 4.76 -34.33 18.15
C ASN A 21 5.18 -33.57 19.41
N HIS A 22 4.29 -32.78 20.02
CA HIS A 22 4.51 -32.14 21.32
C HIS A 22 3.88 -32.90 22.49
N THR A 23 3.30 -34.08 22.23
CA THR A 23 2.87 -35.01 23.28
C THR A 23 4.07 -35.63 23.98
N LEU A 24 4.09 -35.57 25.31
CA LEU A 24 5.07 -36.29 26.13
C LEU A 24 4.66 -37.76 26.30
N LEU A 25 5.59 -38.66 26.01
CA LEU A 25 5.50 -40.09 26.28
C LEU A 25 5.84 -40.40 27.75
N ASN A 26 5.57 -41.63 28.17
CA ASN A 26 5.77 -42.07 29.57
C ASN A 26 7.23 -42.02 30.04
N ASP A 27 8.19 -42.01 29.13
CA ASP A 27 9.62 -41.87 29.40
C ASP A 27 10.09 -40.41 29.43
N GLY A 28 9.18 -39.45 29.18
CA GLY A 28 9.46 -38.02 29.13
C GLY A 28 10.00 -37.52 27.79
N ALA A 29 10.15 -38.38 26.78
CA ALA A 29 10.46 -37.95 25.42
C ALA A 29 9.21 -37.38 24.72
N TYR A 30 9.41 -36.50 23.74
CA TYR A 30 8.34 -36.10 22.84
C TYR A 30 8.10 -37.19 21.79
N ALA A 31 6.84 -37.44 21.47
CA ALA A 31 6.47 -38.34 20.37
C ALA A 31 6.97 -37.80 19.02
N ALA A 32 7.28 -38.69 18.09
CA ALA A 32 7.65 -38.34 16.72
C ALA A 32 6.46 -37.74 15.95
N ASP A 33 5.26 -38.27 16.19
CA ASP A 33 4.01 -37.84 15.59
C ASP A 33 2.80 -38.19 16.51
N GLY A 34 1.61 -37.76 16.10
CA GLY A 34 0.34 -38.02 16.79
C GLY A 34 -0.07 -39.49 16.81
N PHE A 35 0.41 -40.31 15.87
CA PHE A 35 0.12 -41.76 15.86
C PHE A 35 0.93 -42.48 16.94
N GLU A 36 2.22 -42.16 17.11
CA GLU A 36 3.04 -42.67 18.21
C GLU A 36 2.49 -42.18 19.56
N ALA A 37 2.10 -40.91 19.64
CA ALA A 37 1.48 -40.34 20.83
C ALA A 37 0.21 -41.09 21.25
N LEU A 38 -0.64 -41.45 20.28
CA LEU A 38 -1.85 -42.22 20.53
C LEU A 38 -1.55 -43.69 20.84
N GLY A 39 -0.57 -44.29 20.15
CA GLY A 39 -0.14 -45.67 20.36
C GLY A 39 0.42 -45.93 21.76
N ALA A 40 0.95 -44.91 22.42
CA ALA A 40 1.36 -44.99 23.83
C ALA A 40 0.21 -45.28 24.81
N LEU A 41 -1.06 -45.15 24.37
CA LEU A 41 -2.25 -45.47 25.17
C LEU A 41 -2.77 -46.91 24.98
N ASP A 42 -2.23 -47.67 24.02
CA ASP A 42 -2.62 -49.06 23.77
C ASP A 42 -2.01 -49.96 24.87
N GLY A 43 -2.80 -50.20 25.91
CA GLY A 43 -2.34 -50.92 27.10
C GLY A 43 -2.26 -52.42 26.88
N ASN A 44 -2.94 -52.94 25.87
CA ASN A 44 -3.05 -54.36 25.58
C ASN A 44 -2.24 -54.80 24.35
N ALA A 45 -1.69 -53.84 23.61
CA ALA A 45 -0.82 -53.97 22.44
C ALA A 45 -1.46 -54.72 21.27
N ASP A 46 -2.77 -54.55 21.03
CA ASP A 46 -3.47 -55.13 19.90
C ASP A 46 -3.55 -54.22 18.66
N GLY A 47 -2.93 -53.03 18.74
CA GLY A 47 -2.84 -52.07 17.63
C GLY A 47 -4.09 -51.21 17.48
N VAL A 48 -4.94 -51.20 18.49
CA VAL A 48 -6.23 -50.51 18.50
C VAL A 48 -6.42 -49.81 19.83
N ILE A 49 -6.99 -48.60 19.79
CA ILE A 49 -7.47 -47.88 20.98
C ILE A 49 -8.98 -48.05 21.08
N ASP A 50 -9.43 -48.82 22.07
CA ASP A 50 -10.85 -49.04 22.34
C ASP A 50 -11.15 -49.19 23.84
N ALA A 51 -12.39 -49.54 24.19
CA ALA A 51 -12.84 -49.65 25.58
C ALA A 51 -12.05 -50.68 26.44
N ARG A 52 -11.19 -51.51 25.85
CA ARG A 52 -10.27 -52.42 26.55
C ARG A 52 -9.03 -51.70 27.08
N ASP A 53 -8.75 -50.50 26.59
CA ASP A 53 -7.63 -49.67 27.01
C ASP A 53 -8.04 -48.68 28.09
N ALA A 54 -7.23 -48.59 29.15
CA ALA A 54 -7.52 -47.74 30.30
C ALA A 54 -7.63 -46.25 29.94
N GLY A 55 -6.93 -45.81 28.90
CA GLY A 55 -6.92 -44.41 28.43
C GLY A 55 -8.13 -44.03 27.58
N PHE A 56 -8.88 -45.00 27.03
CA PHE A 56 -9.94 -44.72 26.05
C PHE A 56 -11.05 -43.83 26.59
N ALA A 57 -11.50 -44.09 27.82
CA ALA A 57 -12.57 -43.32 28.46
C ALA A 57 -12.16 -41.86 28.80
N ALA A 58 -10.87 -41.55 28.82
CA ALA A 58 -10.35 -40.22 29.11
C ALA A 58 -10.21 -39.36 27.84
N LEU A 59 -10.09 -39.98 26.67
CA LEU A 59 -9.99 -39.26 25.40
C LEU A 59 -11.25 -38.41 25.14
N ARG A 60 -11.06 -37.28 24.47
CA ARG A 60 -12.15 -36.43 23.98
C ARG A 60 -11.88 -36.03 22.54
N VAL A 61 -12.94 -35.64 21.83
CA VAL A 61 -12.84 -34.90 20.57
C VAL A 61 -13.24 -33.46 20.85
N TRP A 62 -12.32 -32.53 20.62
CA TRP A 62 -12.59 -31.10 20.65
C TRP A 62 -13.04 -30.61 19.28
N ARG A 63 -14.18 -29.90 19.23
CA ARG A 63 -14.71 -29.21 18.06
C ARG A 63 -14.89 -27.73 18.39
N ASP A 64 -13.86 -26.95 18.14
CA ASP A 64 -13.86 -25.50 18.23
C ASP A 64 -14.87 -24.90 17.25
N GLN A 65 -15.97 -24.35 17.76
CA GLN A 65 -17.10 -23.87 16.94
C GLN A 65 -16.96 -22.42 16.51
N ASP A 66 -16.33 -21.58 17.34
CA ASP A 66 -16.10 -20.17 17.06
C ASP A 66 -14.68 -19.86 16.57
N GLN A 67 -13.81 -20.88 16.53
CA GLN A 67 -12.46 -20.85 15.98
C GLN A 67 -11.55 -19.89 16.74
N ASP A 68 -11.78 -19.75 18.04
CA ASP A 68 -10.99 -18.85 18.90
C ASP A 68 -9.74 -19.53 19.48
N GLY A 69 -9.60 -20.85 19.31
CA GLY A 69 -8.47 -21.64 19.78
C GLY A 69 -8.48 -21.95 21.28
N VAL A 70 -9.57 -21.67 21.98
CA VAL A 70 -9.77 -21.94 23.40
C VAL A 70 -10.83 -23.03 23.57
N SER A 71 -10.52 -24.10 24.30
CA SER A 71 -11.53 -25.14 24.50
C SER A 71 -12.58 -24.73 25.52
N ASP A 72 -13.84 -24.94 25.18
CA ASP A 72 -14.96 -24.81 26.11
C ASP A 72 -15.57 -26.18 26.47
N PRO A 73 -16.14 -26.39 27.68
CA PRO A 73 -16.80 -27.64 28.04
C PRO A 73 -17.94 -28.06 27.10
N GLY A 74 -18.55 -27.11 26.38
CA GLY A 74 -19.57 -27.37 25.36
C GLY A 74 -19.03 -27.96 24.06
N GLU A 75 -17.72 -27.87 23.84
CA GLU A 75 -17.02 -28.26 22.61
C GLU A 75 -16.26 -29.58 22.74
N LEU A 76 -16.12 -30.08 23.97
CA LEU A 76 -15.44 -31.32 24.29
C LEU A 76 -16.42 -32.48 24.34
N HIS A 77 -16.21 -33.45 23.45
CA HIS A 77 -17.09 -34.61 23.31
C HIS A 77 -16.40 -35.91 23.72
N ALA A 78 -17.04 -36.70 24.60
CA ALA A 78 -16.59 -38.06 24.89
C ALA A 78 -16.75 -38.97 23.65
N LEU A 79 -15.81 -39.89 23.44
CA LEU A 79 -15.77 -40.75 22.24
C LEU A 79 -17.04 -41.59 22.12
N ASP A 80 -17.48 -42.19 23.23
CA ASP A 80 -18.70 -42.99 23.29
C ASP A 80 -19.97 -42.18 23.03
N ALA A 81 -20.03 -40.93 23.53
CA ALA A 81 -21.15 -40.02 23.33
C ALA A 81 -21.34 -39.62 21.86
N ILE A 82 -20.28 -39.67 21.05
CA ILE A 82 -20.33 -39.41 19.61
C ILE A 82 -20.34 -40.69 18.76
N GLY A 83 -20.41 -41.87 19.39
CA GLY A 83 -20.43 -43.15 18.68
C GLY A 83 -19.06 -43.66 18.21
N LEU A 84 -17.97 -43.03 18.63
CA LEU A 84 -16.60 -43.46 18.30
C LEU A 84 -16.22 -44.61 19.23
N SER A 85 -16.01 -45.79 18.66
CA SER A 85 -15.83 -47.04 19.42
C SER A 85 -14.43 -47.64 19.31
N GLN A 86 -13.67 -47.24 18.28
CA GLN A 86 -12.37 -47.84 17.96
C GLN A 86 -11.51 -46.85 17.17
N ILE A 87 -10.22 -46.74 17.48
CA ILE A 87 -9.22 -46.03 16.66
C ILE A 87 -8.08 -46.99 16.33
N ASP A 88 -7.78 -47.19 15.04
CA ASP A 88 -6.71 -48.06 14.56
C ASP A 88 -5.36 -47.32 14.53
N LEU A 89 -4.31 -47.96 15.04
CA LEU A 89 -2.97 -47.38 15.19
C LEU A 89 -2.01 -47.74 14.05
N ALA A 90 -2.50 -48.29 12.95
CA ALA A 90 -1.70 -48.69 11.79
C ALA A 90 -1.90 -47.70 10.63
N PRO A 91 -1.32 -46.49 10.68
CA PRO A 91 -1.50 -45.51 9.63
C PRO A 91 -0.84 -45.97 8.33
N THR A 92 -1.48 -45.64 7.22
CA THR A 92 -0.86 -45.69 5.89
C THR A 92 -0.14 -44.38 5.61
N ALA A 93 0.97 -44.44 4.87
CA ALA A 93 1.68 -43.24 4.45
C ALA A 93 0.78 -42.36 3.57
N HIS A 94 0.64 -41.10 3.95
CA HIS A 94 -0.10 -40.08 3.22
C HIS A 94 0.62 -38.75 3.41
N ALA A 95 0.66 -37.91 2.39
CA ALA A 95 1.26 -36.59 2.46
C ALA A 95 0.50 -35.67 1.52
N GLU A 96 -0.24 -34.73 2.09
CA GLU A 96 -1.07 -33.78 1.35
C GLU A 96 -0.94 -32.39 1.98
N THR A 97 -0.96 -31.34 1.17
CA THR A 97 -1.03 -29.97 1.64
C THR A 97 -2.31 -29.35 1.11
N LEU A 98 -3.16 -28.91 2.02
CA LEU A 98 -4.43 -28.27 1.72
C LEU A 98 -4.20 -26.82 1.26
N ALA A 99 -5.23 -26.22 0.66
CA ALA A 99 -5.15 -24.88 0.08
C ALA A 99 -4.85 -23.77 1.12
N ASP A 100 -5.20 -24.00 2.38
CA ASP A 100 -4.92 -23.10 3.51
C ASP A 100 -3.49 -23.25 4.05
N GLY A 101 -2.68 -24.17 3.50
CA GLY A 101 -1.32 -24.47 3.95
C GLY A 101 -1.25 -25.58 4.99
N THR A 102 -2.37 -26.10 5.48
CA THR A 102 -2.40 -27.23 6.42
C THR A 102 -1.82 -28.48 5.76
N ARG A 103 -0.83 -29.11 6.39
CA ARG A 103 -0.25 -30.38 5.90
C ARG A 103 -0.83 -31.56 6.67
N LEU A 104 -1.27 -32.56 5.94
CA LEU A 104 -1.76 -33.84 6.47
C LEU A 104 -0.66 -34.89 6.26
N ASP A 105 -0.25 -35.54 7.34
CA ASP A 105 0.77 -36.61 7.33
C ASP A 105 0.19 -37.89 7.92
N GLY A 106 0.29 -38.98 7.15
CA GLY A 106 -0.29 -40.28 7.49
C GLY A 106 -1.82 -40.30 7.53
N LEU A 107 -2.41 -41.47 7.29
CA LEU A 107 -3.85 -41.71 7.42
C LEU A 107 -4.09 -42.97 8.25
N GLY A 108 -4.68 -42.81 9.42
CA GLY A 108 -5.24 -43.89 10.24
C GLY A 108 -6.75 -44.01 10.02
N SER A 109 -7.37 -45.02 10.64
CA SER A 109 -8.81 -45.24 10.59
C SER A 109 -9.45 -45.30 11.98
N PHE A 110 -10.73 -44.93 12.07
CA PHE A 110 -11.53 -45.11 13.29
C PHE A 110 -12.95 -45.54 12.95
N ASN A 111 -13.62 -46.17 13.91
CA ASN A 111 -15.01 -46.61 13.78
C ASN A 111 -15.96 -45.65 14.49
N LEU A 112 -16.86 -45.03 13.72
CA LEU A 112 -17.93 -44.16 14.18
C LEU A 112 -19.29 -44.78 13.81
N ASP A 113 -20.11 -45.14 14.79
CA ASP A 113 -21.43 -45.73 14.57
C ASP A 113 -21.44 -46.96 13.62
N GLY A 114 -20.35 -47.74 13.62
CA GLY A 114 -20.19 -48.91 12.76
C GLY A 114 -19.62 -48.62 11.36
N GLN A 115 -19.32 -47.36 11.05
CA GLN A 115 -18.69 -46.94 9.79
C GLN A 115 -17.22 -46.60 10.00
N ILE A 116 -16.39 -46.91 8.99
CA ILE A 116 -14.95 -46.61 9.03
C ILE A 116 -14.71 -45.23 8.44
N HIS A 117 -14.04 -44.38 9.20
CA HIS A 117 -13.61 -43.03 8.83
C HIS A 117 -12.09 -42.92 8.94
N ALA A 118 -11.52 -41.87 8.35
CA ALA A 118 -10.09 -41.62 8.38
C ALA A 118 -9.74 -40.50 9.37
N TYR A 119 -8.56 -40.58 9.99
CA TYR A 119 -7.93 -39.50 10.74
C TYR A 119 -6.46 -39.36 10.31
N THR A 120 -5.85 -38.22 10.62
CA THR A 120 -4.49 -37.87 10.15
C THR A 120 -3.75 -37.10 11.23
N ASP A 121 -2.42 -37.09 11.15
CA ASP A 121 -1.59 -36.12 11.87
C ASP A 121 -1.58 -34.82 11.05
N ALA A 122 -2.18 -33.77 11.61
CA ALA A 122 -2.38 -32.50 10.91
C ALA A 122 -1.43 -31.43 11.46
N TRP A 123 -0.68 -30.82 10.55
CA TRP A 123 0.17 -29.66 10.77
C TRP A 123 -0.58 -28.45 10.23
N PHE A 124 -1.35 -27.80 11.10
CA PHE A 124 -2.10 -26.60 10.73
C PHE A 124 -1.18 -25.51 10.21
N ALA A 125 -1.67 -24.72 9.26
CA ALA A 125 -0.97 -23.52 8.85
C ALA A 125 -0.89 -22.55 10.04
N GLU A 126 0.34 -22.17 10.40
CA GLU A 126 0.58 -21.21 11.47
C GLU A 126 0.93 -19.87 10.84
N ASN A 127 0.38 -18.78 11.39
CA ASN A 127 0.89 -17.45 11.12
C ASN A 127 1.89 -17.09 12.22
N PRO A 128 3.20 -17.23 11.99
CA PRO A 128 4.20 -17.04 13.03
C PRO A 128 4.27 -15.57 13.48
N PHE A 129 3.71 -14.64 12.72
CA PHE A 129 3.69 -13.20 13.03
C PHE A 129 2.77 -12.86 14.22
N HIS A 130 1.72 -13.64 14.46
CA HIS A 130 0.79 -13.42 15.58
C HIS A 130 0.98 -14.49 16.65
N ARG A 131 1.48 -14.09 17.82
CA ARG A 131 1.70 -14.99 18.95
C ARG A 131 1.05 -14.48 20.22
N ALA A 132 0.39 -15.37 20.95
CA ALA A 132 -0.09 -15.11 22.30
C ALA A 132 0.94 -15.60 23.33
N PHE A 133 1.27 -14.76 24.30
CA PHE A 133 2.18 -15.12 25.40
C PHE A 133 1.38 -15.52 26.64
N ASN A 134 1.46 -16.79 27.03
CA ASN A 134 0.66 -17.33 28.13
C ASN A 134 1.16 -16.93 29.53
N THR A 135 2.29 -16.21 29.61
CA THR A 135 2.86 -15.70 30.86
C THR A 135 2.62 -14.19 30.97
N PRO A 136 1.74 -13.73 31.89
CA PRO A 136 1.42 -12.32 32.04
C PRO A 136 2.54 -11.53 32.75
N VAL A 137 2.80 -10.29 32.30
CA VAL A 137 3.86 -9.39 32.81
C VAL A 137 3.29 -8.18 33.58
N ALA A 138 1.98 -8.15 33.83
CA ALA A 138 1.22 -6.95 34.22
C ALA A 138 1.69 -6.14 35.45
N SER A 139 2.50 -6.69 36.37
CA SER A 139 2.83 -6.02 37.64
C SER A 139 4.00 -5.01 37.59
N SER A 140 4.76 -4.93 36.49
CA SER A 140 5.97 -4.08 36.36
C SER A 140 5.96 -3.15 35.13
N ILE A 141 4.84 -3.02 34.44
CA ILE A 141 4.75 -2.21 33.21
C ILE A 141 4.74 -0.71 33.53
N ASN A 142 5.69 0.03 32.95
CA ASN A 142 5.73 1.49 33.02
C ASN A 142 4.93 2.11 31.86
N THR A 143 3.72 2.60 32.15
CA THR A 143 2.82 3.20 31.15
C THR A 143 3.27 4.56 30.63
N ALA A 144 4.33 5.15 31.19
CA ALA A 144 4.90 6.41 30.70
C ALA A 144 5.85 6.22 29.50
N LEU A 145 6.36 5.01 29.27
CA LEU A 145 7.19 4.70 28.10
C LEU A 145 6.32 4.64 26.84
N PRO A 146 6.86 4.95 25.65
CA PRO A 146 6.15 4.69 24.41
C PRO A 146 5.94 3.17 24.22
N ASP A 147 4.91 2.80 23.47
CA ASP A 147 4.48 1.40 23.32
C ASP A 147 4.23 1.04 21.88
N MET A 148 4.30 -0.25 21.58
CA MET A 148 3.93 -0.80 20.29
C MET A 148 3.62 -2.29 20.47
N GLN A 149 2.67 -2.80 19.69
CA GLN A 149 2.39 -4.23 19.67
C GLN A 149 3.61 -4.98 19.12
N GLY A 150 3.97 -6.08 19.79
CA GLY A 150 5.03 -6.98 19.31
C GLY A 150 4.54 -7.83 18.13
N SER A 151 5.48 -8.45 17.43
CA SER A 151 5.20 -9.43 16.39
C SER A 151 6.11 -10.64 16.53
N GLY A 152 5.72 -11.75 15.90
CA GLY A 152 6.53 -12.94 15.88
C GLY A 152 6.66 -13.54 17.27
N ALA A 153 7.89 -13.75 17.69
CA ALA A 153 8.23 -14.22 19.02
C ALA A 153 8.51 -13.08 20.02
N VAL A 154 8.31 -11.82 19.63
CA VAL A 154 8.57 -10.64 20.47
C VAL A 154 7.27 -10.15 21.11
N ARG A 155 7.33 -9.80 22.41
CA ARG A 155 6.20 -9.26 23.18
C ARG A 155 5.93 -7.80 22.83
N ASP A 156 4.76 -7.30 23.23
CA ASP A 156 4.49 -5.87 23.23
C ASP A 156 5.60 -5.09 23.96
N LEU A 157 5.94 -3.91 23.43
CA LEU A 157 7.16 -3.20 23.77
C LEU A 157 7.27 -2.88 25.26
N ARG A 158 6.18 -2.44 25.88
CA ARG A 158 6.15 -2.20 27.33
C ARG A 158 6.26 -3.46 28.17
N GLU A 159 5.75 -4.60 27.70
CA GLU A 159 5.94 -5.88 28.40
C GLU A 159 7.40 -6.32 28.32
N ALA A 160 8.01 -6.21 27.13
CA ALA A 160 9.43 -6.49 26.94
C ALA A 160 10.30 -5.57 27.81
N ALA A 161 9.99 -4.28 27.87
CA ALA A 161 10.72 -3.32 28.71
C ALA A 161 10.60 -3.63 30.21
N ALA A 162 9.46 -4.21 30.63
CA ALA A 162 9.29 -4.67 32.01
C ALA A 162 10.16 -5.91 32.34
N LEU A 163 10.62 -6.65 31.33
CA LEU A 163 11.55 -7.78 31.46
C LEU A 163 13.02 -7.36 31.28
N SER A 164 13.28 -6.26 30.58
CA SER A 164 14.63 -5.77 30.27
C SER A 164 14.83 -4.31 30.73
N PRO A 165 15.56 -4.08 31.85
CA PRO A 165 15.92 -2.74 32.29
C PRO A 165 16.69 -1.93 31.22
N ALA A 166 17.52 -2.60 30.42
CA ALA A 166 18.26 -1.96 29.34
C ALA A 166 17.32 -1.42 28.25
N LEU A 167 16.29 -2.20 27.87
CA LEU A 167 15.27 -1.74 26.93
C LEU A 167 14.46 -0.58 27.51
N ALA A 168 14.06 -0.66 28.78
CA ALA A 168 13.35 0.44 29.45
C ALA A 168 14.16 1.75 29.44
N ASP A 169 15.48 1.66 29.69
CA ASP A 169 16.38 2.81 29.65
C ASP A 169 16.53 3.40 28.24
N LEU A 170 16.58 2.54 27.20
CA LEU A 170 16.63 2.98 25.80
C LEU A 170 15.33 3.69 25.38
N LEU A 171 14.16 3.15 25.76
CA LEU A 171 12.88 3.78 25.48
C LEU A 171 12.73 5.13 26.19
N ASN A 172 13.24 5.23 27.42
CA ASN A 172 13.27 6.52 28.12
C ASN A 172 14.20 7.53 27.42
N GLN A 173 15.35 7.09 26.91
CA GLN A 173 16.23 7.97 26.11
C GLN A 173 15.55 8.41 24.81
N PHE A 174 14.87 7.51 24.11
CA PHE A 174 14.14 7.83 22.89
C PHE A 174 13.02 8.84 23.15
N ALA A 175 12.29 8.68 24.25
CA ALA A 175 11.22 9.59 24.65
C ALA A 175 11.71 10.99 25.05
N LEU A 176 12.96 11.11 25.51
CA LEU A 176 13.59 12.37 25.90
C LEU A 176 14.38 13.04 24.76
N ALA A 177 14.59 12.35 23.64
CA ALA A 177 15.32 12.90 22.51
C ALA A 177 14.51 13.98 21.78
N GLU A 178 15.09 15.17 21.63
CA GLU A 178 14.43 16.35 21.05
C GLU A 178 14.61 16.49 19.53
N THR A 179 15.45 15.66 18.90
CA THR A 179 15.72 15.71 17.46
C THR A 179 15.48 14.37 16.79
N ARG A 180 15.16 14.41 15.49
CA ARG A 180 14.99 13.20 14.66
C ARG A 180 16.23 12.31 14.70
N ASP A 181 17.41 12.91 14.51
CA ASP A 181 18.67 12.16 14.44
C ASP A 181 18.99 11.45 15.76
N ALA A 182 18.72 12.10 16.90
CA ALA A 182 18.92 11.49 18.21
C ALA A 182 17.98 10.31 18.45
N GLN A 183 16.75 10.37 17.95
CA GLN A 183 15.80 9.25 17.99
C GLN A 183 16.25 8.10 17.08
N ARG A 184 16.66 8.41 15.84
CA ARG A 184 17.07 7.41 14.84
C ARG A 184 18.26 6.57 15.29
N VAL A 185 19.26 7.19 15.93
CA VAL A 185 20.45 6.46 16.45
C VAL A 185 20.09 5.42 17.53
N LEU A 186 18.95 5.58 18.22
CA LEU A 186 18.51 4.67 19.28
C LEU A 186 17.72 3.45 18.76
N LEU A 187 17.27 3.45 17.51
CA LEU A 187 16.38 2.40 16.99
C LEU A 187 17.03 1.04 16.91
N GLU A 188 18.22 0.93 16.31
CA GLU A 188 18.92 -0.35 16.21
C GLU A 188 19.20 -0.96 17.61
N PRO A 189 19.72 -0.20 18.61
CA PRO A 189 19.80 -0.68 19.99
C PRO A 189 18.45 -1.12 20.61
N ILE A 190 17.36 -0.38 20.35
CA ILE A 190 16.02 -0.74 20.83
C ILE A 190 15.56 -2.05 20.22
N LEU A 191 15.68 -2.22 18.90
CA LEU A 191 15.28 -3.43 18.19
C LEU A 191 16.03 -4.66 18.69
N HIS A 192 17.34 -4.53 18.92
CA HIS A 192 18.15 -5.60 19.54
C HIS A 192 17.67 -5.93 20.95
N ALA A 193 17.61 -4.94 21.84
CA ALA A 193 17.21 -5.16 23.23
C ALA A 193 15.76 -5.68 23.36
N TRP A 194 14.90 -5.36 22.39
CA TRP A 194 13.52 -5.85 22.31
C TRP A 194 13.49 -7.32 21.85
N ALA A 195 14.20 -7.66 20.77
CA ALA A 195 14.32 -9.04 20.30
C ALA A 195 14.92 -9.98 21.35
N GLU A 196 15.92 -9.53 22.10
CA GLU A 196 16.58 -10.28 23.18
C GLU A 196 15.65 -10.65 24.35
N THR A 197 14.48 -10.03 24.47
CA THR A 197 13.47 -10.44 25.47
C THR A 197 12.70 -11.70 25.07
N SER A 198 12.86 -12.15 23.82
CA SER A 198 12.24 -13.37 23.31
C SER A 198 13.01 -14.62 23.72
N ASP A 199 12.28 -15.71 23.98
CA ASP A 199 12.85 -17.05 24.13
C ASP A 199 13.10 -17.76 22.76
N PHE A 200 12.95 -17.05 21.64
CA PHE A 200 13.21 -17.62 20.32
C PHE A 200 14.71 -17.84 20.10
N VAL A 201 15.09 -19.07 19.77
CA VAL A 201 16.47 -19.41 19.44
C VAL A 201 16.75 -18.92 18.03
N THR A 202 17.60 -17.91 17.85
CA THR A 202 17.97 -17.37 16.53
C THR A 202 19.07 -18.21 15.85
N LEU A 203 19.40 -17.91 14.59
CA LEU A 203 20.59 -18.45 13.92
C LEU A 203 21.90 -18.11 14.67
N SER A 204 21.95 -16.94 15.32
CA SER A 204 23.08 -16.52 16.15
C SER A 204 23.19 -17.40 17.40
N ASP A 205 22.08 -17.65 18.08
CA ASP A 205 22.03 -18.55 19.25
C ASP A 205 22.36 -20.00 18.87
N TRP A 206 21.86 -20.44 17.71
CA TRP A 206 22.15 -21.75 17.16
C TRP A 206 23.64 -21.94 16.89
N SER A 207 24.29 -20.92 16.32
CA SER A 207 25.74 -20.91 16.16
C SER A 207 26.46 -20.91 17.50
N ALA A 208 25.97 -20.17 18.50
CA ALA A 208 26.55 -20.10 19.84
C ALA A 208 26.44 -21.44 20.61
N ALA A 209 25.38 -22.23 20.34
CA ALA A 209 25.18 -23.58 20.86
C ALA A 209 26.13 -24.63 20.24
N GLY A 210 27.02 -24.23 19.32
CA GLY A 210 28.06 -25.09 18.74
C GLY A 210 27.69 -25.73 17.40
N HIS A 211 26.57 -25.35 16.80
CA HIS A 211 26.22 -25.78 15.44
C HIS A 211 26.96 -24.96 14.38
N THR A 212 27.28 -25.60 13.25
CA THR A 212 28.00 -24.93 12.16
C THR A 212 27.04 -24.10 11.32
N VAL A 213 27.16 -22.77 11.41
CA VAL A 213 26.43 -21.80 10.59
C VAL A 213 27.41 -20.99 9.73
N THR A 214 27.14 -20.89 8.44
CA THR A 214 27.94 -20.11 7.48
C THR A 214 27.10 -18.98 6.90
N PHE A 215 27.65 -17.78 6.86
CA PHE A 215 27.03 -16.59 6.27
C PHE A 215 27.82 -16.22 5.01
N ASP A 216 27.16 -16.32 3.86
CA ASP A 216 27.67 -15.88 2.56
C ASP A 216 26.71 -14.81 2.02
N LEU A 217 26.95 -13.58 2.48
CA LEU A 217 26.15 -12.42 2.15
C LEU A 217 26.79 -11.66 0.97
N HIS A 218 25.98 -11.28 -0.01
CA HIS A 218 26.50 -10.87 -1.31
C HIS A 218 27.26 -9.52 -1.23
N GLN A 219 28.52 -9.53 -1.67
CA GLN A 219 29.39 -8.35 -1.73
C GLN A 219 29.57 -7.57 -0.42
N LEU A 220 29.39 -8.20 0.74
CA LEU A 220 29.67 -7.58 2.04
C LEU A 220 31.07 -7.92 2.53
N ASP A 221 31.70 -6.96 3.19
CA ASP A 221 32.93 -7.21 3.94
C ASP A 221 32.63 -7.89 5.28
N ALA A 222 33.68 -8.18 6.05
CA ALA A 222 33.54 -8.90 7.31
C ALA A 222 32.77 -8.11 8.38
N GLU A 223 32.87 -6.79 8.37
CA GLU A 223 32.22 -5.91 9.35
C GLU A 223 30.73 -5.81 9.04
N ALA A 224 30.38 -5.53 7.78
CA ALA A 224 29.00 -5.53 7.32
C ALA A 224 28.33 -6.90 7.48
N THR A 225 29.09 -7.99 7.27
CA THR A 225 28.57 -9.36 7.50
C THR A 225 28.25 -9.62 8.97
N ALA A 226 29.06 -9.09 9.90
CA ALA A 226 28.80 -9.20 11.33
C ALA A 226 27.55 -8.41 11.73
N LEU A 227 27.40 -7.17 11.23
CA LEU A 227 26.21 -6.36 11.45
C LEU A 227 24.94 -7.07 10.95
N TRP A 228 24.98 -7.60 9.73
CA TRP A 228 23.84 -8.30 9.14
C TRP A 228 23.46 -9.58 9.86
N ARG A 229 24.41 -10.27 10.49
CA ARG A 229 24.11 -11.42 11.34
C ARG A 229 23.22 -11.02 12.51
N GLU A 230 23.54 -9.93 13.18
CA GLU A 230 22.76 -9.41 14.30
C GLU A 230 21.37 -8.96 13.82
N ARG A 231 21.28 -8.25 12.68
CA ARG A 231 20.00 -7.83 12.09
C ARG A 231 19.11 -9.00 11.68
N ILE A 232 19.69 -10.07 11.12
CA ILE A 232 18.94 -11.29 10.80
C ILE A 232 18.37 -11.90 12.08
N ALA A 233 19.13 -11.97 13.17
CA ALA A 233 18.63 -12.50 14.44
C ALA A 233 17.42 -11.72 14.96
N VAL A 234 17.45 -10.38 14.87
CA VAL A 234 16.29 -9.52 15.18
C VAL A 234 15.11 -9.85 14.28
N LEU A 235 15.31 -9.87 12.96
CA LEU A 235 14.24 -10.18 11.99
C LEU A 235 13.63 -11.57 12.24
N GLU A 236 14.43 -12.57 12.61
CA GLU A 236 13.93 -13.91 12.95
C GLU A 236 13.03 -13.87 14.19
N ALA A 237 13.42 -13.12 15.22
CA ALA A 237 12.61 -12.94 16.42
C ALA A 237 11.27 -12.25 16.10
N PHE A 238 11.30 -11.13 15.36
CA PHE A 238 10.08 -10.38 14.98
C PHE A 238 9.18 -11.10 13.98
N ASN A 239 9.73 -12.02 13.19
CA ASN A 239 8.97 -12.86 12.27
C ASN A 239 8.51 -14.17 12.94
N GLY A 240 9.11 -14.55 14.07
CA GLY A 240 8.83 -15.80 14.79
C GLY A 240 9.31 -17.04 14.05
N GLN A 241 10.21 -16.90 13.07
CA GLN A 241 10.67 -17.99 12.22
C GLN A 241 12.09 -17.74 11.69
N HIS A 242 12.78 -18.83 11.37
CA HIS A 242 14.13 -18.75 10.83
C HIS A 242 14.17 -18.32 9.37
N TYR A 243 15.21 -17.59 9.01
CA TYR A 243 15.47 -17.23 7.61
C TYR A 243 15.80 -18.47 6.73
N VAL A 244 16.40 -19.49 7.34
CA VAL A 244 16.69 -20.78 6.68
C VAL A 244 16.39 -21.95 7.61
N THR A 245 16.13 -23.12 7.02
CA THR A 245 15.96 -24.36 7.79
C THR A 245 17.24 -24.73 8.55
N LEU A 246 17.14 -24.86 9.87
CA LEU A 246 18.23 -25.31 10.73
C LEU A 246 18.63 -26.76 10.42
N LYS A 247 19.93 -27.05 10.48
CA LYS A 247 20.48 -28.39 10.27
C LYS A 247 21.25 -28.86 11.51
N PRO A 248 20.63 -29.68 12.40
CA PRO A 248 21.27 -30.18 13.63
C PRO A 248 22.58 -30.94 13.41
N ASN A 249 22.63 -31.77 12.36
CA ASN A 249 23.75 -32.66 12.07
C ASN A 249 24.53 -32.25 10.80
N GLY A 250 24.51 -30.97 10.43
CA GLY A 250 25.17 -30.47 9.22
C GLY A 250 25.41 -28.96 9.22
N THR A 251 25.85 -28.42 8.08
CA THR A 251 26.08 -26.98 7.93
C THR A 251 24.79 -26.25 7.54
N THR A 252 24.37 -25.31 8.37
CA THR A 252 23.29 -24.35 8.05
C THR A 252 23.90 -23.21 7.25
N ASN A 253 23.53 -23.06 5.98
CA ASN A 253 24.08 -22.02 5.11
C ASN A 253 23.06 -20.89 4.93
N VAL A 254 23.46 -19.68 5.31
CA VAL A 254 22.73 -18.43 5.05
C VAL A 254 23.36 -17.82 3.81
N TRP A 255 22.68 -17.95 2.67
CA TRP A 255 23.14 -17.41 1.39
C TRP A 255 22.15 -16.39 0.83
N THR A 256 22.63 -15.18 0.58
CA THR A 256 21.86 -14.14 -0.08
C THR A 256 22.46 -13.89 -1.45
N GLY A 257 21.72 -14.15 -2.53
CA GLY A 257 21.99 -13.47 -3.80
C GLY A 257 21.60 -12.00 -3.71
N SER A 258 21.91 -11.19 -4.73
CA SER A 258 21.57 -9.75 -4.77
C SER A 258 20.10 -9.48 -4.43
N THR A 259 19.17 -10.26 -5.00
CA THR A 259 17.72 -10.13 -4.72
C THR A 259 17.37 -10.37 -3.25
N ARG A 260 17.91 -11.42 -2.63
CA ARG A 260 17.59 -11.75 -1.23
C ARG A 260 18.21 -10.76 -0.26
N GLN A 261 19.38 -10.24 -0.58
CA GLN A 261 20.02 -9.21 0.22
C GLN A 261 19.22 -7.91 0.17
N ARG A 262 18.70 -7.54 -1.01
CA ARG A 262 17.77 -6.41 -1.15
C ARG A 262 16.51 -6.62 -0.30
N LEU A 263 15.87 -7.78 -0.38
CA LEU A 263 14.68 -8.09 0.44
C LEU A 263 14.99 -8.03 1.95
N LEU A 264 16.17 -8.46 2.39
CA LEU A 264 16.59 -8.34 3.80
C LEU A 264 16.80 -6.88 4.20
N GLN A 265 17.39 -6.06 3.32
CA GLN A 265 17.52 -4.62 3.51
C GLN A 265 16.15 -3.96 3.63
N GLU A 266 15.23 -4.25 2.71
CA GLU A 266 13.85 -3.74 2.74
C GLU A 266 13.12 -4.18 4.01
N SER A 267 13.26 -5.45 4.42
CA SER A 267 12.63 -5.96 5.65
C SER A 267 13.17 -5.27 6.90
N TRP A 268 14.49 -5.03 6.97
CA TRP A 268 15.10 -4.29 8.07
C TRP A 268 14.61 -2.85 8.11
N THR A 269 14.68 -2.15 6.97
CA THR A 269 14.23 -0.76 6.85
C THR A 269 12.75 -0.63 7.24
N ALA A 270 11.88 -1.52 6.76
CA ALA A 270 10.46 -1.50 7.09
C ALA A 270 10.20 -1.71 8.59
N LEU A 271 10.92 -2.63 9.24
CA LEU A 271 10.82 -2.82 10.70
C LEU A 271 11.29 -1.57 11.45
N GLU A 272 12.43 -1.02 11.06
CA GLU A 272 13.03 0.16 11.69
C GLU A 272 12.13 1.40 11.56
N ASP A 273 11.61 1.67 10.36
CA ASP A 273 10.70 2.78 10.07
C ASP A 273 9.34 2.61 10.75
N GLY A 274 8.80 1.39 10.76
CA GLY A 274 7.55 1.09 11.45
C GLY A 274 7.64 1.36 12.96
N VAL A 275 8.72 0.90 13.60
CA VAL A 275 8.98 1.18 15.02
C VAL A 275 9.22 2.68 15.24
N TYR A 276 10.03 3.32 14.40
CA TYR A 276 10.29 4.74 14.48
C TYR A 276 9.00 5.58 14.47
N GLY A 277 8.16 5.39 13.45
CA GLY A 277 6.93 6.15 13.29
C GLY A 277 6.00 5.98 14.49
N ALA A 278 5.83 4.75 14.97
CA ALA A 278 5.00 4.44 16.13
C ALA A 278 5.49 5.15 17.41
N LEU A 279 6.81 5.13 17.68
CA LEU A 279 7.38 5.72 18.89
C LEU A 279 7.49 7.25 18.79
N ALA A 280 7.85 7.80 17.62
CA ALA A 280 7.99 9.24 17.40
C ALA A 280 6.66 9.98 17.63
N MET A 281 5.55 9.40 17.15
CA MET A 281 4.19 9.93 17.34
C MET A 281 3.75 9.98 18.81
N GLN A 282 4.30 9.10 19.65
CA GLN A 282 4.04 9.07 21.10
C GLN A 282 5.00 9.93 21.92
N THR A 283 6.04 10.48 21.28
CA THR A 283 7.15 11.18 21.95
C THR A 283 7.40 12.55 21.32
N ARG A 284 8.47 12.73 20.54
CA ARG A 284 8.89 14.02 19.94
C ARG A 284 7.77 14.72 19.18
N LEU A 285 6.94 13.97 18.43
CA LEU A 285 5.87 14.54 17.60
C LEU A 285 4.56 14.74 18.36
N LYS A 286 4.41 14.09 19.53
CA LYS A 286 3.19 14.15 20.35
C LYS A 286 2.75 15.57 20.67
N PRO A 287 3.64 16.53 21.02
CA PRO A 287 3.24 17.91 21.27
C PRO A 287 2.53 18.57 20.07
N TYR A 288 2.86 18.23 18.83
CA TYR A 288 2.16 18.78 17.66
C TYR A 288 0.73 18.22 17.58
N LEU A 289 0.59 16.91 17.74
CA LEU A 289 -0.69 16.20 17.70
C LEU A 289 -1.64 16.61 18.83
N ASP A 290 -1.10 16.84 20.02
CA ASP A 290 -1.86 17.38 21.16
C ASP A 290 -2.39 18.81 20.91
N GLY A 291 -1.94 19.47 19.85
CA GLY A 291 -2.45 20.75 19.37
C GLY A 291 -3.63 20.65 18.41
N ILE A 292 -4.12 19.44 18.10
CA ILE A 292 -5.32 19.21 17.29
C ILE A 292 -6.54 19.13 18.22
N ASP A 293 -7.48 20.04 18.06
CA ASP A 293 -8.68 20.13 18.90
C ASP A 293 -9.92 19.56 18.20
N LEU A 294 -10.81 18.92 18.97
CA LEU A 294 -12.17 18.61 18.50
C LEU A 294 -13.08 19.81 18.80
N VAL A 295 -13.56 20.48 17.75
CA VAL A 295 -14.49 21.60 17.86
C VAL A 295 -15.91 21.11 17.59
N ILE A 296 -16.78 21.34 18.57
CA ILE A 296 -18.22 21.03 18.50
C ILE A 296 -18.97 22.35 18.63
N ASP A 297 -19.68 22.74 17.58
CA ASP A 297 -20.59 23.89 17.58
C ASP A 297 -22.04 23.46 17.27
N GLU A 298 -22.97 24.41 17.24
CA GLU A 298 -24.40 24.13 17.02
C GLU A 298 -24.69 23.50 15.64
N THR A 299 -23.74 23.56 14.71
CA THR A 299 -23.90 23.19 13.30
C THR A 299 -22.90 22.15 12.78
N SER A 300 -21.81 21.88 13.51
CA SER A 300 -20.74 21.00 13.05
C SER A 300 -19.94 20.34 14.17
N VAL A 301 -19.35 19.19 13.84
CA VAL A 301 -18.30 18.52 14.62
C VAL A 301 -17.11 18.39 13.68
N ARG A 302 -15.99 19.01 14.02
CA ARG A 302 -14.79 19.06 13.16
C ARG A 302 -13.51 19.03 13.98
N TRP A 303 -12.45 18.55 13.36
CA TRP A 303 -11.10 18.67 13.90
C TRP A 303 -10.50 20.03 13.53
N ASP A 304 -9.65 20.58 14.40
CA ASP A 304 -9.03 21.89 14.25
C ASP A 304 -7.53 21.80 14.50
N GLY A 305 -6.74 21.92 13.44
CA GLY A 305 -5.28 21.85 13.49
C GLY A 305 -4.58 23.18 13.77
N ALA A 306 -5.28 24.26 14.11
CA ALA A 306 -4.65 25.56 14.31
C ALA A 306 -3.58 25.55 15.42
N GLY A 307 -3.82 24.83 16.52
CA GLY A 307 -2.85 24.68 17.61
C GLY A 307 -1.59 23.93 17.19
N MET A 308 -1.75 22.90 16.36
CA MET A 308 -0.65 22.17 15.75
C MET A 308 0.18 23.07 14.82
N GLN A 309 -0.46 23.80 13.91
CA GLN A 309 0.21 24.72 12.99
C GLN A 309 1.00 25.80 13.73
N ALA A 310 0.45 26.33 14.84
CA ALA A 310 1.16 27.30 15.68
C ALA A 310 2.45 26.73 16.29
N ARG A 311 2.42 25.50 16.80
CA ARG A 311 3.59 24.81 17.35
C ARG A 311 4.65 24.50 16.29
N LEU A 312 4.20 24.04 15.11
CA LEU A 312 5.07 23.82 13.96
C LEU A 312 5.76 25.13 13.52
N THR A 313 5.02 26.24 13.50
CA THR A 313 5.57 27.56 13.17
C THR A 313 6.59 28.02 14.21
N GLU A 314 6.30 27.86 15.50
CA GLU A 314 7.24 28.17 16.59
C GLU A 314 8.53 27.33 16.47
N ARG A 315 8.40 26.03 16.16
CA ARG A 315 9.56 25.18 15.89
C ARG A 315 10.36 25.69 14.71
N HIS A 316 9.71 26.01 13.59
CA HIS A 316 10.36 26.52 12.38
C HIS A 316 11.11 27.82 12.61
N GLU A 317 10.58 28.72 13.44
CA GLU A 317 11.29 29.95 13.84
C GLU A 317 12.54 29.67 14.70
N SER A 318 12.50 28.63 15.53
CA SER A 318 13.60 28.27 16.44
C SER A 318 14.69 27.40 15.79
N ASP A 319 14.27 26.44 14.97
CA ASP A 319 15.09 25.43 14.31
C ASP A 319 14.38 24.98 13.00
N PRO A 320 14.63 25.69 11.88
CA PRO A 320 13.99 25.40 10.60
C PRO A 320 14.24 23.96 10.11
N ARG A 321 15.44 23.43 10.36
CA ARG A 321 15.81 22.08 9.95
C ARG A 321 14.94 21.05 10.67
N GLU A 322 14.91 21.09 11.99
CA GLU A 322 14.11 20.12 12.75
C GLU A 322 12.61 20.32 12.51
N ALA A 323 12.13 21.54 12.29
CA ALA A 323 10.73 21.75 11.94
C ALA A 323 10.34 21.10 10.60
N LEU A 324 11.21 21.18 9.60
CA LEU A 324 11.01 20.51 8.31
C LEU A 324 11.02 18.99 8.47
N LEU A 325 11.93 18.44 9.27
CA LEU A 325 11.99 16.99 9.57
C LEU A 325 10.80 16.52 10.42
N ASP A 326 10.37 17.31 11.40
CA ASP A 326 9.16 17.06 12.20
C ASP A 326 7.93 17.03 11.29
N LEU A 327 7.78 18.01 10.40
CA LEU A 327 6.68 18.10 9.45
C LEU A 327 6.69 16.94 8.44
N ALA A 328 7.87 16.53 7.97
CA ALA A 328 8.04 15.37 7.10
C ALA A 328 7.58 14.07 7.78
N ASP A 329 8.05 13.79 9.00
CA ASP A 329 7.63 12.59 9.74
C ASP A 329 6.12 12.63 10.07
N LEU A 330 5.57 13.81 10.39
CA LEU A 330 4.13 14.01 10.58
C LEU A 330 3.33 13.75 9.29
N SER A 331 3.84 14.18 8.14
CA SER A 331 3.22 13.90 6.84
C SER A 331 3.19 12.40 6.56
N LEU A 332 4.30 11.70 6.80
CA LEU A 332 4.43 10.25 6.58
C LEU A 332 3.55 9.41 7.49
N HIS A 333 3.50 9.76 8.78
CA HIS A 333 2.87 8.90 9.78
C HIS A 333 1.48 9.38 10.21
N ALA A 334 1.05 10.58 9.78
CA ALA A 334 -0.23 11.17 10.18
C ALA A 334 -0.96 11.93 9.06
N GLY A 335 -0.53 11.87 7.80
CA GLY A 335 -1.05 12.71 6.70
C GLY A 335 -2.57 12.78 6.59
N ALA A 336 -3.27 11.64 6.56
CA ALA A 336 -4.73 11.60 6.46
C ALA A 336 -5.44 12.29 7.66
N PRO A 337 -5.12 11.97 8.93
CA PRO A 337 -5.59 12.73 10.08
C PRO A 337 -5.32 14.24 10.01
N LEU A 338 -4.16 14.66 9.49
CA LEU A 338 -3.79 16.07 9.37
C LEU A 338 -4.66 16.81 8.37
N ALA A 339 -4.92 16.21 7.21
CA ALA A 339 -5.80 16.77 6.19
C ALA A 339 -7.22 16.99 6.75
N VAL A 340 -7.75 16.03 7.51
CA VAL A 340 -9.06 16.13 8.19
C VAL A 340 -9.07 17.27 9.22
N ALA A 341 -7.94 17.53 9.88
CA ALA A 341 -7.79 18.65 10.81
C ALA A 341 -7.55 20.01 10.13
N GLY A 342 -7.55 20.07 8.79
CA GLY A 342 -7.30 21.29 8.02
C GLY A 342 -5.83 21.71 8.02
N VAL A 343 -4.90 20.78 8.25
CA VAL A 343 -3.45 21.01 8.13
C VAL A 343 -2.97 20.44 6.81
N ASP A 344 -2.70 21.32 5.86
CA ASP A 344 -2.03 20.96 4.60
C ASP A 344 -0.51 20.90 4.84
N ALA A 345 -0.05 19.74 5.30
CA ALA A 345 1.35 19.51 5.61
C ALA A 345 2.25 19.66 4.36
N GLN A 346 1.75 19.27 3.19
CA GLN A 346 2.50 19.37 1.93
C GLN A 346 2.63 20.82 1.46
N ALA A 347 1.58 21.63 1.52
CA ALA A 347 1.68 23.06 1.22
C ALA A 347 2.61 23.79 2.21
N LEU A 348 2.59 23.41 3.50
CA LEU A 348 3.52 23.94 4.49
C LEU A 348 4.98 23.56 4.17
N LEU A 349 5.22 22.30 3.81
CA LEU A 349 6.56 21.81 3.44
C LEU A 349 7.08 22.56 2.21
N ARG A 350 6.27 22.67 1.15
CA ARG A 350 6.61 23.44 -0.07
C ARG A 350 6.96 24.88 0.24
N ARG A 351 6.14 25.56 1.05
CA ARG A 351 6.38 26.95 1.43
C ARG A 351 7.69 27.11 2.19
N TRP A 352 7.94 26.28 3.19
CA TRP A 352 9.16 26.38 4.01
C TRP A 352 10.42 26.00 3.24
N LEU A 353 10.32 25.05 2.31
CA LEU A 353 11.42 24.72 1.39
C LEU A 353 11.77 25.89 0.48
N ALA A 354 10.78 26.61 -0.06
CA ALA A 354 11.00 27.79 -0.89
C ALA A 354 11.64 28.98 -0.11
N GLU A 355 11.53 28.99 1.21
CA GLU A 355 12.15 29.99 2.08
C GLU A 355 13.62 29.67 2.40
N LEU A 356 14.12 28.47 2.05
CA LEU A 356 15.49 28.07 2.33
C LEU A 356 16.51 28.86 1.49
N PRO A 357 17.69 29.16 2.04
CA PRO A 357 18.80 29.70 1.25
C PRO A 357 19.21 28.75 0.12
N GLU A 358 19.57 29.32 -1.02
CA GLU A 358 20.14 28.58 -2.15
C GLU A 358 21.34 27.72 -1.70
N GLY A 359 21.32 26.43 -2.06
CA GLY A 359 22.34 25.45 -1.65
C GLY A 359 22.20 24.88 -0.24
N SER A 360 21.03 25.05 0.42
CA SER A 360 20.72 24.36 1.67
C SER A 360 20.87 22.83 1.54
N PRO A 361 21.45 22.13 2.53
CA PRO A 361 21.52 20.65 2.51
C PRO A 361 20.19 19.99 2.91
N ILE A 362 19.25 20.75 3.48
CA ILE A 362 18.00 20.21 4.05
C ILE A 362 17.14 19.47 3.03
N PRO A 363 17.01 19.91 1.76
CA PRO A 363 16.29 19.13 0.75
C PRO A 363 16.86 17.71 0.56
N GLU A 364 18.19 17.57 0.54
CA GLU A 364 18.84 16.25 0.43
C GLU A 364 18.62 15.40 1.69
N GLU A 365 18.61 16.03 2.87
CA GLU A 365 18.31 15.34 4.12
C GLU A 365 16.85 14.85 4.16
N LEU A 366 15.90 15.62 3.63
CA LEU A 366 14.49 15.24 3.53
C LEU A 366 14.26 14.10 2.53
N ARG A 367 15.07 13.99 1.47
CA ARG A 367 15.05 12.82 0.57
C ARG A 367 15.32 11.51 1.32
N GLY A 368 16.17 11.54 2.35
CA GLY A 368 16.46 10.38 3.20
C GLY A 368 15.38 10.05 4.24
N VAL A 369 14.30 10.83 4.32
CA VAL A 369 13.20 10.62 5.30
C VAL A 369 12.08 9.74 4.74
N GLY A 370 12.06 9.48 3.43
CA GLY A 370 11.05 8.60 2.81
C GLY A 370 9.72 9.28 2.52
N VAL A 371 9.63 10.61 2.69
CA VAL A 371 8.65 11.39 1.94
C VAL A 371 9.18 11.43 0.52
N GLY A 372 8.63 10.60 -0.37
CA GLY A 372 8.90 10.60 -1.80
C GLY A 372 8.52 11.95 -2.38
N HIS A 373 9.40 12.93 -2.20
CA HIS A 373 9.27 14.30 -2.66
C HIS A 373 10.59 14.65 -3.32
N GLY A 374 10.69 14.24 -4.58
CA GLY A 374 11.76 14.68 -5.43
C GLY A 374 11.49 16.13 -5.81
N PHE A 375 12.03 17.09 -5.07
CA PHE A 375 12.14 18.46 -5.56
C PHE A 375 13.43 18.61 -6.38
N GLY A 376 13.29 19.07 -7.61
CA GLY A 376 14.33 19.55 -8.48
C GLY A 376 14.77 20.96 -8.07
N THR A 377 15.57 21.56 -8.93
CA THR A 377 16.21 22.87 -8.74
C THR A 377 15.77 23.80 -9.86
N SER A 378 16.41 24.95 -10.02
CA SER A 378 16.17 25.82 -11.18
C SER A 378 17.02 25.45 -12.40
N ALA A 379 17.54 24.23 -12.45
CA ALA A 379 18.38 23.71 -13.51
C ALA A 379 17.83 22.35 -13.95
N ASN A 380 18.14 21.96 -15.18
CA ASN A 380 17.70 20.70 -15.76
C ASN A 380 18.08 19.49 -14.88
N ASP A 381 17.08 18.85 -14.32
CA ASP A 381 17.17 17.74 -13.41
C ASP A 381 16.66 16.44 -14.04
N ARG A 382 17.19 15.31 -13.57
CA ARG A 382 16.64 13.99 -13.86
C ARG A 382 16.21 13.35 -12.55
N MET A 383 14.94 12.98 -12.48
CA MET A 383 14.27 12.51 -11.28
C MET A 383 13.57 11.20 -11.60
N ASP A 384 14.05 10.12 -10.97
CA ASP A 384 13.42 8.82 -11.07
C ASP A 384 12.79 8.51 -9.71
N GLY A 385 11.51 8.15 -9.70
CA GLY A 385 10.77 7.61 -8.56
C GLY A 385 11.27 6.22 -8.16
N ALA A 386 10.52 5.58 -7.28
CA ALA A 386 10.79 4.26 -6.75
C ALA A 386 9.69 3.28 -7.18
N ALA A 387 9.37 2.32 -6.31
CA ALA A 387 8.18 1.51 -6.47
C ALA A 387 7.20 1.92 -5.37
N GLY A 388 5.93 2.09 -5.72
CA GLY A 388 4.90 2.72 -4.91
C GLY A 388 4.67 4.18 -5.33
N ASP A 389 3.66 4.80 -4.72
CA ASP A 389 3.18 6.14 -5.07
C ASP A 389 4.22 7.23 -4.72
N ASP A 390 4.67 7.97 -5.73
CA ASP A 390 5.68 9.01 -5.63
C ASP A 390 5.12 10.41 -5.92
N ALA A 391 5.80 11.44 -5.41
CA ALA A 391 5.53 12.83 -5.82
C ALA A 391 6.83 13.53 -6.24
N LEU A 392 6.92 13.94 -7.51
CA LEU A 392 8.10 14.60 -8.09
C LEU A 392 7.74 16.00 -8.58
N TYR A 393 8.63 16.97 -8.37
CA TYR A 393 8.48 18.38 -8.71
C TYR A 393 9.78 18.89 -9.35
N GLY A 394 9.80 19.23 -10.63
CA GLY A 394 10.98 19.68 -11.38
C GLY A 394 11.48 21.07 -10.94
N ALA A 395 10.54 21.94 -10.57
CA ALA A 395 10.75 23.33 -10.20
C ALA A 395 11.09 24.24 -11.39
N GLY A 396 12.34 24.29 -11.84
CA GLY A 396 12.72 25.17 -12.94
C GLY A 396 13.79 24.56 -13.84
N GLY A 397 13.74 24.83 -15.13
CA GLY A 397 14.67 24.22 -16.09
C GLY A 397 13.99 23.12 -16.88
N ASP A 398 14.69 22.51 -17.84
CA ASP A 398 14.09 21.45 -18.66
C ASP A 398 14.39 20.09 -18.01
N ASP A 399 13.40 19.51 -17.35
CA ASP A 399 13.52 18.38 -16.45
C ASP A 399 13.02 17.06 -17.05
N GLU A 400 13.49 15.94 -16.49
CA GLU A 400 13.00 14.60 -16.82
C GLU A 400 12.54 13.88 -15.55
N LEU A 401 11.23 13.66 -15.42
CA LEU A 401 10.56 13.05 -14.27
C LEU A 401 9.97 11.70 -14.67
N LEU A 402 10.24 10.66 -13.88
CA LEU A 402 9.78 9.29 -14.12
C LEU A 402 9.19 8.71 -12.84
N GLY A 403 7.89 8.42 -12.81
CA GLY A 403 7.16 7.86 -11.66
C GLY A 403 7.48 6.38 -11.39
N LEU A 404 7.44 5.56 -12.46
CA LEU A 404 7.70 4.11 -12.51
C LEU A 404 6.49 3.23 -12.21
N ALA A 405 6.20 2.91 -10.95
CA ALA A 405 5.12 1.99 -10.63
C ALA A 405 4.48 2.42 -9.32
N GLY A 406 3.17 2.64 -9.32
CA GLY A 406 2.46 3.31 -8.22
C GLY A 406 1.54 4.37 -8.78
N ASP A 407 0.66 4.93 -7.95
CA ASP A 407 -0.18 6.06 -8.35
C ASP A 407 0.60 7.36 -8.10
N ASP A 408 1.27 7.90 -9.12
CA ASP A 408 2.28 8.95 -8.98
C ASP A 408 1.74 10.37 -9.22
N ALA A 409 2.38 11.37 -8.61
CA ALA A 409 2.08 12.80 -8.81
C ALA A 409 3.33 13.55 -9.31
N LEU A 410 3.40 13.85 -10.61
CA LEU A 410 4.55 14.48 -11.25
C LEU A 410 4.23 15.92 -11.67
N SER A 411 5.12 16.87 -11.38
CA SER A 411 4.97 18.26 -11.78
C SER A 411 6.28 18.82 -12.34
N GLY A 412 6.27 19.33 -13.58
CA GLY A 412 7.46 19.98 -14.18
C GLY A 412 7.70 21.39 -13.62
N GLU A 413 6.61 22.08 -13.29
CA GLU A 413 6.56 23.48 -12.85
C GLU A 413 6.97 24.50 -13.92
N GLY A 414 8.24 24.62 -14.30
CA GLY A 414 8.64 25.65 -15.25
C GLY A 414 9.83 25.27 -16.10
N GLY A 415 9.66 25.23 -17.42
CA GLY A 415 10.67 24.79 -18.36
C GLY A 415 10.06 23.94 -19.44
N SER A 416 10.84 23.20 -20.22
CA SER A 416 10.29 22.26 -21.21
C SER A 416 10.57 20.84 -20.77
N ASP A 417 9.60 20.24 -20.09
CA ASP A 417 9.78 19.05 -19.28
C ASP A 417 9.35 17.77 -19.99
N LEU A 418 9.86 16.64 -19.49
CA LEU A 418 9.48 15.29 -19.88
C LEU A 418 9.00 14.53 -18.64
N LEU A 419 7.69 14.30 -18.56
CA LEU A 419 7.04 13.57 -17.46
C LEU A 419 6.56 12.21 -17.96
N ARG A 420 6.81 11.15 -17.17
CA ARG A 420 6.38 9.77 -17.45
C ARG A 420 5.83 9.13 -16.18
N GLY A 421 4.52 8.90 -16.12
CA GLY A 421 3.87 8.19 -15.01
C GLY A 421 4.30 6.72 -14.96
N SER A 422 4.01 6.01 -16.04
CA SER A 422 4.38 4.63 -16.39
C SER A 422 3.33 3.58 -16.01
N ALA A 423 3.12 3.23 -14.75
CA ALA A 423 2.16 2.19 -14.39
C ALA A 423 1.48 2.52 -13.06
N GLY A 424 0.15 2.58 -13.08
CA GLY A 424 -0.65 3.07 -11.96
C GLY A 424 -1.49 4.26 -12.43
N GLN A 425 -2.37 4.78 -11.57
CA GLN A 425 -3.21 5.93 -11.92
C GLN A 425 -2.46 7.21 -11.58
N ASP A 426 -1.84 7.82 -12.59
CA ASP A 426 -0.91 8.90 -12.41
C ASP A 426 -1.54 10.29 -12.62
N ALA A 427 -1.00 11.30 -11.94
CA ALA A 427 -1.35 12.71 -12.10
C ALA A 427 -0.11 13.52 -12.54
N LEU A 428 -0.12 13.97 -13.79
CA LEU A 428 0.98 14.70 -14.43
C LEU A 428 0.59 16.15 -14.72
N ASP A 429 1.41 17.10 -14.27
CA ASP A 429 1.26 18.55 -14.51
C ASP A 429 2.54 19.10 -15.15
N GLY A 430 2.51 19.49 -16.43
CA GLY A 430 3.68 20.03 -17.14
C GLY A 430 4.15 21.35 -16.53
N GLY A 431 3.22 22.28 -16.35
CA GLY A 431 3.49 23.60 -15.78
C GLY A 431 3.66 24.66 -16.87
N ASP A 432 4.59 25.59 -16.70
CA ASP A 432 4.91 26.62 -17.70
C ASP A 432 5.97 26.09 -18.68
N GLY A 433 5.66 25.99 -19.96
CA GLY A 433 6.58 25.79 -21.06
C GLY A 433 6.08 24.75 -22.06
N ASN A 434 6.97 24.01 -22.71
CA ASN A 434 6.57 23.13 -23.82
C ASN A 434 6.88 21.68 -23.44
N ASP A 435 5.90 21.00 -22.88
CA ASP A 435 6.10 19.78 -22.13
C ASP A 435 5.69 18.53 -22.91
N HIS A 436 6.24 17.40 -22.49
CA HIS A 436 5.89 16.08 -23.00
C HIS A 436 5.47 15.18 -21.84
N LEU A 437 4.19 14.85 -21.80
CA LEU A 437 3.58 14.04 -20.74
C LEU A 437 3.16 12.69 -21.32
N TYR A 438 3.55 11.62 -20.64
CA TYR A 438 3.17 10.24 -20.93
C TYR A 438 2.53 9.64 -19.67
N GLY A 439 1.23 9.35 -19.72
CA GLY A 439 0.49 8.69 -18.64
C GLY A 439 1.04 7.28 -18.41
N GLY A 440 0.75 6.39 -19.34
CA GLY A 440 1.37 5.07 -19.38
C GLY A 440 0.33 3.96 -19.40
N ALA A 441 0.17 3.28 -18.28
CA ALA A 441 -0.78 2.19 -18.12
C ALA A 441 -1.67 2.49 -16.93
N ASP A 442 -2.95 2.14 -17.05
CA ASP A 442 -4.04 2.47 -16.12
C ASP A 442 -4.53 3.92 -16.31
N ASP A 443 -5.53 4.35 -15.54
CA ASP A 443 -6.31 5.56 -15.84
C ASP A 443 -5.61 6.84 -15.34
N ASP A 444 -5.15 7.69 -16.26
CA ASP A 444 -4.27 8.83 -15.93
C ASP A 444 -4.92 10.21 -16.04
N HIS A 445 -4.37 11.19 -15.32
CA HIS A 445 -4.73 12.61 -15.37
C HIS A 445 -3.55 13.45 -15.86
N LEU A 446 -3.65 14.02 -17.07
CA LEU A 446 -2.60 14.84 -17.68
C LEU A 446 -3.06 16.29 -17.87
N PHE A 447 -2.30 17.23 -17.32
CA PHE A 447 -2.45 18.67 -17.53
C PHE A 447 -1.15 19.26 -18.10
N GLY A 448 -1.20 19.84 -19.30
CA GLY A 448 -0.03 20.44 -19.94
C GLY A 448 0.40 21.73 -19.23
N GLY A 449 -0.57 22.63 -19.01
CA GLY A 449 -0.33 23.86 -18.29
C GLY A 449 -0.30 25.05 -19.24
N GLY A 450 0.85 25.66 -19.44
CA GLY A 450 1.01 26.85 -20.27
C GLY A 450 2.15 26.72 -21.27
N GLY A 451 1.84 26.64 -22.55
CA GLY A 451 2.77 26.61 -23.67
C GLY A 451 2.32 25.58 -24.69
N ASP A 452 3.18 25.15 -25.62
CA ASP A 452 2.77 24.23 -26.69
C ASP A 452 3.14 22.78 -26.33
N ASP A 453 2.21 22.05 -25.73
CA ASP A 453 2.43 20.77 -25.07
C ASP A 453 2.10 19.54 -25.91
N ARG A 454 2.61 18.38 -25.49
CA ARG A 454 2.26 17.07 -26.03
C ARG A 454 1.86 16.10 -24.92
N LEU A 455 0.60 15.70 -24.92
CA LEU A 455 0.04 14.78 -23.93
C LEU A 455 -0.33 13.45 -24.60
N TYR A 456 0.13 12.36 -24.00
CA TYR A 456 -0.15 10.98 -24.39
C TYR A 456 -0.68 10.23 -23.17
N GLY A 457 -1.96 9.84 -23.16
CA GLY A 457 -2.53 9.02 -22.09
C GLY A 457 -2.00 7.58 -22.13
N ASP A 458 -1.77 7.07 -23.34
CA ASP A 458 -1.32 5.71 -23.66
C ASP A 458 -2.41 4.64 -23.44
N ALA A 459 -2.48 3.95 -22.30
CA ALA A 459 -3.44 2.87 -22.09
C ALA A 459 -4.20 3.03 -20.77
N GLY A 460 -5.51 3.18 -20.82
CA GLY A 460 -6.35 3.51 -19.67
C GLY A 460 -7.49 4.42 -20.09
N ASP A 461 -8.44 4.67 -19.21
CA ASP A 461 -9.47 5.68 -19.41
C ASP A 461 -8.92 7.06 -18.94
N ASP A 462 -8.28 7.80 -19.85
CA ASP A 462 -7.46 8.96 -19.47
C ASP A 462 -8.21 10.30 -19.51
N VAL A 463 -7.75 11.27 -18.73
CA VAL A 463 -8.22 12.67 -18.78
C VAL A 463 -7.10 13.62 -19.17
N LEU A 464 -7.23 14.25 -20.34
CA LEU A 464 -6.21 15.12 -20.91
C LEU A 464 -6.71 16.56 -21.00
N HIS A 465 -5.93 17.51 -20.52
CA HIS A 465 -6.16 18.95 -20.70
C HIS A 465 -4.86 19.64 -21.08
N GLY A 466 -4.77 20.14 -22.31
CA GLY A 466 -3.57 20.86 -22.79
C GLY A 466 -3.28 22.11 -21.95
N GLY A 467 -4.31 22.91 -21.68
CA GLY A 467 -4.14 24.17 -20.96
C GLY A 467 -3.99 25.30 -21.96
N ALA A 468 -3.19 26.32 -21.63
CA ALA A 468 -3.04 27.50 -22.47
C ALA A 468 -1.93 27.33 -23.51
N GLY A 469 -2.28 27.25 -24.79
CA GLY A 469 -1.27 27.22 -25.85
C GLY A 469 -1.78 26.64 -27.15
N ASN A 470 -0.99 25.81 -27.82
CA ASN A 470 -1.46 25.06 -28.98
C ASN A 470 -1.01 23.61 -28.84
N ASP A 471 -1.87 22.83 -28.22
CA ASP A 471 -1.46 21.54 -27.68
C ASP A 471 -1.78 20.39 -28.62
N TYR A 472 -1.05 19.30 -28.45
CA TYR A 472 -1.33 18.03 -29.10
C TYR A 472 -1.77 17.00 -28.06
N LEU A 473 -2.98 16.48 -28.21
CA LEU A 473 -3.59 15.54 -27.27
C LEU A 473 -3.90 14.21 -27.95
N ASN A 474 -3.48 13.12 -27.32
CA ASN A 474 -3.75 11.75 -27.75
C ASN A 474 -4.03 10.92 -26.49
N GLY A 475 -5.27 10.53 -26.25
CA GLY A 475 -5.67 9.72 -25.11
C GLY A 475 -5.05 8.34 -25.24
N GLY A 476 -5.54 7.50 -26.15
CA GLY A 476 -4.83 6.30 -26.57
C GLY A 476 -5.77 5.13 -26.68
N ALA A 477 -5.57 4.13 -25.83
CA ALA A 477 -6.46 2.98 -25.73
C ALA A 477 -7.29 3.08 -24.45
N GLY A 478 -8.61 3.17 -24.57
CA GLY A 478 -9.53 3.29 -23.45
C GLY A 478 -10.65 4.26 -23.81
N SER A 479 -11.36 4.77 -22.82
CA SER A 479 -12.41 5.78 -22.96
C SER A 479 -11.89 7.12 -22.45
N ASP A 480 -11.40 7.95 -23.36
CA ASP A 480 -10.65 9.15 -22.99
C ASP A 480 -11.52 10.40 -22.90
N ILE A 481 -11.15 11.33 -22.01
CA ILE A 481 -11.78 12.65 -21.85
C ILE A 481 -10.78 13.75 -22.16
N TYR A 482 -10.97 14.42 -23.30
CA TYR A 482 -10.25 15.63 -23.67
C TYR A 482 -10.99 16.86 -23.14
N ARG A 483 -10.34 17.68 -22.32
CA ARG A 483 -10.93 18.89 -21.77
C ARG A 483 -10.49 20.13 -22.53
N PHE A 484 -11.42 21.05 -22.75
CA PHE A 484 -11.15 22.30 -23.46
C PHE A 484 -11.89 23.49 -22.85
N GLY A 485 -11.16 24.56 -22.59
CA GLY A 485 -11.58 25.79 -21.93
C GLY A 485 -11.41 27.04 -22.79
N ARG A 486 -11.72 28.20 -22.18
CA ARG A 486 -11.47 29.51 -22.79
C ARG A 486 -10.05 29.95 -22.46
N GLY A 487 -9.30 30.38 -23.45
CA GLY A 487 -7.89 30.73 -23.30
C GLY A 487 -6.94 29.56 -23.57
N ASP A 488 -7.48 28.38 -23.87
CA ASP A 488 -6.68 27.18 -24.16
C ASP A 488 -5.99 27.27 -25.52
N GLY A 489 -6.45 28.17 -26.41
CA GLY A 489 -5.78 28.40 -27.68
C GLY A 489 -6.17 27.38 -28.74
N LYS A 490 -5.21 26.76 -29.44
CA LYS A 490 -5.52 25.97 -30.66
C LYS A 490 -5.01 24.54 -30.59
N ASP A 491 -5.85 23.68 -30.05
CA ASP A 491 -5.46 22.30 -29.76
C ASP A 491 -5.81 21.35 -30.89
N GLU A 492 -4.99 20.31 -31.02
CA GLU A 492 -5.19 19.22 -31.93
C GLU A 492 -5.41 17.91 -31.17
N ILE A 493 -6.60 17.33 -31.29
CA ILE A 493 -6.92 16.01 -30.75
C ILE A 493 -6.70 14.96 -31.84
N HIS A 494 -5.91 13.94 -31.52
CA HIS A 494 -5.69 12.78 -32.35
C HIS A 494 -6.18 11.52 -31.63
N ASN A 495 -7.37 11.06 -32.00
CA ASN A 495 -7.98 9.84 -31.46
C ASN A 495 -7.52 8.62 -32.29
N PRO A 496 -6.59 7.77 -31.79
CA PRO A 496 -6.12 6.61 -32.53
C PRO A 496 -7.18 5.51 -32.58
N GLU A 497 -7.16 4.70 -33.63
CA GLU A 497 -8.01 3.51 -33.73
C GLU A 497 -7.38 2.37 -32.92
N TYR A 498 -7.71 2.25 -31.64
CA TYR A 498 -7.43 1.04 -30.86
C TYR A 498 -8.67 0.14 -30.87
N LEU A 499 -8.64 -0.87 -31.74
CA LEU A 499 -9.64 -1.94 -31.73
C LEU A 499 -9.45 -2.75 -30.45
N ALA A 500 -10.25 -2.49 -29.43
CA ALA A 500 -10.27 -3.30 -28.22
C ALA A 500 -10.54 -4.78 -28.59
N ASP A 501 -9.58 -5.65 -28.23
CA ASP A 501 -9.82 -7.08 -28.13
C ASP A 501 -10.76 -7.28 -26.93
N ASN A 502 -12.02 -7.61 -27.19
CA ASN A 502 -13.09 -8.00 -26.25
C ASN A 502 -14.04 -6.89 -25.74
N ASP A 503 -15.15 -6.68 -26.47
CA ASP A 503 -16.53 -6.42 -26.00
C ASP A 503 -16.79 -5.36 -24.89
N VAL A 504 -15.90 -4.38 -24.70
CA VAL A 504 -16.20 -3.14 -23.95
C VAL A 504 -16.36 -2.01 -24.96
N ALA A 505 -17.49 -1.29 -24.89
CA ALA A 505 -17.67 -0.07 -25.67
C ALA A 505 -16.76 1.00 -25.07
N VAL A 506 -15.67 1.32 -25.76
CA VAL A 506 -14.84 2.49 -25.50
C VAL A 506 -15.56 3.73 -26.02
N GLU A 507 -15.66 4.78 -25.20
CA GLU A 507 -16.31 6.04 -25.55
C GLU A 507 -15.40 7.23 -25.29
N ASP A 508 -14.88 7.85 -26.35
CA ASP A 508 -14.03 9.04 -26.23
C ASP A 508 -14.88 10.32 -26.25
N LYS A 509 -14.49 11.31 -25.45
CA LYS A 509 -15.28 12.53 -25.23
C LYS A 509 -14.45 13.79 -25.27
N LEU A 510 -15.00 14.83 -25.89
CA LEU A 510 -14.52 16.21 -25.73
C LEU A 510 -15.43 16.97 -24.78
N PHE A 511 -14.89 17.32 -23.62
CA PHE A 511 -15.58 18.05 -22.57
C PHE A 511 -15.22 19.54 -22.59
N PHE A 512 -16.21 20.39 -22.81
CA PHE A 512 -16.07 21.83 -22.71
C PHE A 512 -16.28 22.31 -21.27
N CYS A 513 -15.23 22.91 -20.70
CA CYS A 513 -15.18 23.39 -19.32
C CYS A 513 -16.19 24.53 -19.03
N GLU A 514 -16.35 24.88 -17.74
CA GLU A 514 -17.26 25.94 -17.30
C GLU A 514 -17.04 27.27 -18.05
N GLY A 515 -18.13 27.94 -18.41
CA GLY A 515 -18.09 29.19 -19.18
C GLY A 515 -18.13 29.00 -20.71
N ILE A 516 -18.25 27.77 -21.20
CA ILE A 516 -18.56 27.45 -22.60
C ILE A 516 -19.92 26.74 -22.67
N GLU A 517 -20.91 27.39 -23.24
CA GLU A 517 -22.22 26.78 -23.49
C GLU A 517 -22.32 26.24 -24.92
N HIS A 518 -23.15 25.22 -25.14
CA HIS A 518 -23.31 24.57 -26.45
C HIS A 518 -23.64 25.54 -27.60
N HIS A 519 -24.40 26.61 -27.32
CA HIS A 519 -24.77 27.62 -28.29
C HIS A 519 -23.62 28.57 -28.68
N GLN A 520 -22.48 28.48 -27.96
CA GLN A 520 -21.25 29.22 -28.21
C GLN A 520 -20.26 28.43 -29.09
N LEU A 521 -20.57 27.19 -29.43
CA LEU A 521 -19.70 26.33 -30.23
C LEU A 521 -20.01 26.44 -31.71
N TRP A 522 -18.98 26.63 -32.54
CA TRP A 522 -19.09 26.70 -33.99
C TRP A 522 -18.33 25.56 -34.66
N PHE A 523 -19.09 24.62 -35.22
CA PHE A 523 -18.58 23.43 -35.90
C PHE A 523 -18.34 23.68 -37.38
N ARG A 524 -17.18 23.26 -37.87
CA ARG A 524 -16.81 23.40 -39.27
C ARG A 524 -15.98 22.22 -39.74
N ARG A 525 -16.32 21.70 -40.91
CA ARG A 525 -15.45 20.78 -41.63
C ARG A 525 -14.30 21.54 -42.31
N GLU A 526 -13.08 21.12 -42.05
CA GLU A 526 -11.88 21.56 -42.77
C GLU A 526 -11.16 20.33 -43.34
N ASN A 527 -11.24 20.14 -44.67
CA ASN A 527 -10.71 18.94 -45.35
C ASN A 527 -11.26 17.63 -44.72
N SER A 528 -10.37 16.85 -44.12
CA SER A 528 -10.64 15.60 -43.40
C SER A 528 -10.85 15.79 -41.89
N HIS A 529 -10.73 17.01 -41.37
CA HIS A 529 -10.78 17.33 -39.95
C HIS A 529 -12.10 18.02 -39.59
N LEU A 530 -12.47 17.94 -38.32
CA LEU A 530 -13.52 18.75 -37.72
C LEU A 530 -12.86 19.83 -36.86
N GLU A 531 -13.21 21.09 -37.08
CA GLU A 531 -12.84 22.19 -36.19
C GLU A 531 -14.07 22.60 -35.37
N VAL A 532 -13.87 22.78 -34.07
CA VAL A 532 -14.86 23.37 -33.17
C VAL A 532 -14.25 24.64 -32.59
N ARG A 533 -14.93 25.78 -32.80
CA ARG A 533 -14.46 27.09 -32.33
C ARG A 533 -15.34 27.60 -31.22
N VAL A 534 -14.74 28.25 -30.23
CA VAL A 534 -15.49 28.94 -29.17
C VAL A 534 -15.75 30.38 -29.62
N MET A 535 -17.02 30.74 -29.74
CA MET A 535 -17.40 32.08 -30.16
C MET A 535 -16.90 33.14 -29.18
N GLY A 536 -16.39 34.24 -29.75
CA GLY A 536 -15.87 35.39 -29.01
C GLY A 536 -14.39 35.30 -28.67
N THR A 537 -13.73 34.15 -28.89
CA THR A 537 -12.30 33.96 -28.64
C THR A 537 -11.57 33.49 -29.90
N ASP A 538 -10.26 33.29 -29.78
CA ASP A 538 -9.43 32.65 -30.81
C ASP A 538 -9.28 31.14 -30.57
N ASP A 539 -10.00 30.60 -29.57
CA ASP A 539 -9.89 29.21 -29.14
C ASP A 539 -10.53 28.25 -30.15
N VAL A 540 -9.79 27.21 -30.53
CA VAL A 540 -10.18 26.21 -31.52
C VAL A 540 -9.68 24.84 -31.09
N VAL A 541 -10.52 23.83 -31.17
CA VAL A 541 -10.08 22.44 -31.12
C VAL A 541 -10.28 21.78 -32.48
N ARG A 542 -9.22 21.19 -33.01
CA ARG A 542 -9.22 20.42 -34.26
C ARG A 542 -9.18 18.94 -33.94
N LEU A 543 -10.22 18.22 -34.36
CA LEU A 543 -10.27 16.77 -34.28
C LEU A 543 -9.74 16.16 -35.58
N ASN A 544 -8.57 15.54 -35.48
CA ASN A 544 -7.83 15.04 -36.61
C ASN A 544 -8.46 13.78 -37.21
N GLY A 545 -8.63 13.76 -38.54
CA GLY A 545 -9.13 12.58 -39.24
C GLY A 545 -10.62 12.28 -39.04
N TRP A 546 -11.41 13.17 -38.42
CA TRP A 546 -12.86 12.99 -38.20
C TRP A 546 -13.66 12.50 -39.43
N TYR A 547 -13.30 13.00 -40.62
CA TYR A 547 -13.95 12.65 -41.89
C TYR A 547 -13.17 11.61 -42.71
N SER A 548 -12.08 11.06 -42.18
CA SER A 548 -11.25 10.03 -42.81
C SER A 548 -11.72 8.61 -42.44
N SER A 549 -12.01 8.36 -41.16
CA SER A 549 -12.49 7.07 -40.65
C SER A 549 -13.49 7.29 -39.51
N THR A 550 -14.41 6.34 -39.28
CA THR A 550 -15.35 6.44 -38.15
C THR A 550 -14.74 6.12 -36.78
N PRO A 551 -13.76 5.19 -36.64
CA PRO A 551 -13.12 4.91 -35.35
C PRO A 551 -12.15 6.00 -34.87
N THR A 552 -11.74 6.92 -35.74
CA THR A 552 -10.88 8.07 -35.37
C THR A 552 -11.71 9.28 -34.92
N ARG A 553 -12.99 9.07 -34.60
CA ARG A 553 -13.89 10.10 -34.08
C ARG A 553 -14.03 9.87 -32.59
N ILE A 554 -14.09 10.96 -31.84
CA ILE A 554 -14.68 10.90 -30.51
C ILE A 554 -16.19 10.64 -30.62
N ASP A 555 -16.76 10.01 -29.60
CA ASP A 555 -18.16 9.57 -29.54
C ASP A 555 -19.12 10.68 -29.13
N ALA A 556 -18.67 11.57 -28.25
CA ALA A 556 -19.51 12.65 -27.72
C ALA A 556 -18.76 13.95 -27.44
N PHE A 557 -19.51 15.05 -27.50
CA PHE A 557 -19.11 16.35 -27.00
C PHE A 557 -20.02 16.68 -25.82
N GLU A 558 -19.43 17.09 -24.71
CA GLU A 558 -20.16 17.43 -23.49
C GLU A 558 -19.81 18.84 -23.04
N THR A 559 -20.73 19.47 -22.32
CA THR A 559 -20.52 20.79 -21.72
C THR A 559 -20.71 20.71 -20.21
N ALA A 560 -20.13 21.63 -19.45
CA ALA A 560 -20.30 21.68 -18.00
C ALA A 560 -21.78 21.84 -17.53
N SER A 561 -22.70 22.31 -18.40
CA SER A 561 -24.15 22.34 -18.13
C SER A 561 -24.83 20.96 -18.22
N GLY A 562 -24.11 19.94 -18.69
CA GLY A 562 -24.61 18.59 -18.91
C GLY A 562 -25.26 18.35 -20.27
N ASP A 563 -25.17 19.31 -21.21
CA ASP A 563 -25.66 19.08 -22.58
C ASP A 563 -24.70 18.16 -23.33
N THR A 564 -25.24 17.13 -24.00
CA THR A 564 -24.45 16.17 -24.78
C THR A 564 -24.80 16.21 -26.27
N LEU A 565 -23.78 16.17 -27.13
CA LEU A 565 -23.88 16.03 -28.58
C LEU A 565 -23.13 14.77 -29.01
N PHE A 566 -23.85 13.76 -29.50
CA PHE A 566 -23.22 12.54 -30.02
C PHE A 566 -22.65 12.76 -31.43
N ALA A 567 -21.59 12.02 -31.77
CA ALA A 567 -20.88 12.12 -33.05
C ALA A 567 -21.80 12.06 -34.28
N GLN A 568 -22.86 11.25 -34.22
CA GLN A 568 -23.85 11.10 -35.29
C GLN A 568 -24.69 12.38 -35.55
N GLN A 569 -24.77 13.30 -34.59
CA GLN A 569 -25.54 14.55 -34.70
C GLN A 569 -24.70 15.73 -35.19
N VAL A 570 -23.35 15.62 -35.16
CA VAL A 570 -22.42 16.72 -35.52
C VAL A 570 -22.61 17.21 -36.95
N ASP A 571 -22.83 16.30 -37.91
CA ASP A 571 -22.93 16.67 -39.32
C ASP A 571 -24.13 17.58 -39.61
N ALA A 572 -25.21 17.51 -38.83
CA ALA A 572 -26.34 18.42 -38.96
C ALA A 572 -25.95 19.86 -38.60
N LEU A 573 -25.14 20.04 -37.54
CA LEU A 573 -24.61 21.34 -37.13
C LEU A 573 -23.64 21.89 -38.17
N VAL A 574 -22.68 21.06 -38.63
CA VAL A 574 -21.70 21.46 -39.65
C VAL A 574 -22.40 21.92 -40.94
N GLN A 575 -23.42 21.20 -41.40
CA GLN A 575 -24.19 21.56 -42.59
C GLN A 575 -24.96 22.88 -42.42
N ALA A 576 -25.59 23.10 -41.26
CA ALA A 576 -26.33 24.32 -40.98
C ALA A 576 -25.41 25.54 -40.85
N MET A 577 -24.27 25.38 -40.17
CA MET A 577 -23.27 26.44 -39.96
C MET A 577 -22.53 26.81 -41.24
N ALA A 578 -22.34 25.88 -42.19
CA ALA A 578 -21.71 26.14 -43.48
C ALA A 578 -22.48 27.15 -44.37
N ALA A 579 -23.74 27.46 -44.06
CA ALA A 579 -24.52 28.51 -44.73
C ALA A 579 -24.05 29.94 -44.39
N PHE A 580 -23.21 30.08 -43.36
CA PHE A 580 -22.75 31.36 -42.84
C PHE A 580 -21.21 31.44 -42.86
N ALA A 581 -20.69 32.66 -42.87
CA ALA A 581 -19.28 32.86 -42.52
C ALA A 581 -19.07 32.54 -41.02
N PRO A 582 -17.90 31.98 -40.64
CA PRO A 582 -17.57 31.79 -39.23
C PRO A 582 -17.68 33.11 -38.45
N PRO A 583 -18.21 33.08 -37.21
CA PRO A 583 -18.22 34.25 -36.34
C PRO A 583 -16.81 34.84 -36.19
N PRO A 584 -16.61 36.15 -36.41
CA PRO A 584 -15.33 36.79 -36.17
C PRO A 584 -14.97 36.80 -34.67
N PRO A 585 -13.67 36.91 -34.32
CA PRO A 585 -13.25 37.08 -32.93
C PRO A 585 -13.98 38.25 -32.26
N GLY A 586 -14.40 38.06 -31.00
CA GLY A 586 -15.20 39.02 -30.24
C GLY A 586 -16.71 39.01 -30.49
N GLN A 587 -17.23 38.22 -31.44
CA GLN A 587 -18.68 37.98 -31.54
C GLN A 587 -19.13 36.96 -30.50
N LEU A 588 -19.80 37.42 -29.44
CA LEU A 588 -20.26 36.57 -28.32
C LEU A 588 -21.64 35.93 -28.54
N LEU A 589 -22.43 36.46 -29.48
CA LEU A 589 -23.81 36.03 -29.72
C LEU A 589 -24.06 35.82 -31.20
N LEU A 590 -24.89 34.83 -31.54
CA LEU A 590 -25.40 34.65 -32.89
C LEU A 590 -26.20 35.87 -33.36
N THR A 591 -26.07 36.25 -34.63
CA THR A 591 -26.93 37.28 -35.24
C THR A 591 -28.37 36.77 -35.36
N SER A 592 -29.35 37.67 -35.51
CA SER A 592 -30.76 37.27 -35.65
C SER A 592 -31.01 36.33 -36.84
N GLU A 593 -30.23 36.46 -37.92
CA GLU A 593 -30.31 35.57 -39.09
C GLU A 593 -29.76 34.17 -38.78
N GLN A 594 -28.62 34.12 -38.08
CA GLN A 594 -28.01 32.86 -37.63
C GLN A 594 -28.92 32.14 -36.62
N GLN A 595 -29.48 32.86 -35.64
CA GLN A 595 -30.41 32.29 -34.65
C GLN A 595 -31.62 31.63 -35.31
N ALA A 596 -32.21 32.28 -36.32
CA ALA A 596 -33.38 31.74 -37.02
C ALA A 596 -33.12 30.38 -37.69
N VAL A 597 -31.88 30.10 -38.09
CA VAL A 597 -31.49 28.84 -38.76
C VAL A 597 -30.90 27.83 -37.77
N LEU A 598 -30.03 28.28 -36.85
CA LEU A 598 -29.23 27.40 -36.01
C LEU A 598 -29.95 26.95 -34.74
N THR A 599 -30.82 27.78 -34.14
CA THR A 599 -31.49 27.44 -32.88
C THR A 599 -32.31 26.13 -32.95
N PRO A 600 -33.11 25.87 -34.00
CA PRO A 600 -33.82 24.59 -34.13
C PRO A 600 -32.90 23.38 -34.29
N VAL A 601 -31.72 23.56 -34.92
CA VAL A 601 -30.74 22.48 -35.13
C VAL A 601 -30.00 22.20 -33.83
N LEU A 602 -29.54 23.25 -33.12
CA LEU A 602 -28.92 23.13 -31.81
C LEU A 602 -29.83 22.39 -30.82
N ALA A 603 -31.11 22.77 -30.73
CA ALA A 603 -32.06 22.13 -29.82
C ALA A 603 -32.44 20.68 -30.20
N ALA A 604 -32.18 20.25 -31.44
CA ALA A 604 -32.42 18.87 -31.89
C ALA A 604 -31.17 17.99 -31.81
N SER A 605 -29.99 18.62 -31.82
CA SER A 605 -28.68 17.95 -31.79
C SER A 605 -28.15 17.76 -30.38
N TRP A 606 -28.32 18.75 -29.49
CA TRP A 606 -27.92 18.66 -28.09
C TRP A 606 -29.08 18.12 -27.26
N GLY A 607 -28.81 17.15 -26.38
CA GLY A 607 -29.82 16.41 -25.61
C GLY A 607 -29.48 16.24 -24.15
#